data_AF-A0A5N4ALI4-F1
#
_entry.id   AF-A0A5N4ALI4-F1
#
_cell.length_a   1.000
_cell.length_b   1.000
_cell.length_c   1.000
_cell.angle_alpha   90.00
_cell.angle_beta   90.00
_cell.angle_gamma   90.00
#
_symmetry.space_group_name_H-M   'P 1'
#
loop_
_entity.id
_entity.type
_entity.pdbx_description
1 polymer ?
#
loop_
_entity_poly.entity_id
_entity_poly.type
_entity_poly.pdbx_seq_one_letter_code
_entity_poly.pdbx_strand_id
1 'polypeptide(L)'
;MIVLVVVVLSCFFGTLEARTVPPDLVEHWKKMVLPYHTLCLNETHDNPEPIIHMLAEFTLPEEKVIHCYWKCFHEHIKFVVNGKMDVDLMVKTVYKLTPELAEKCVEQAKQEEELCQRSYVLVQCVVMNEVD
;
A
#
# COMPACT_ATOMS: atom_id res chain seq x y z
N MET A 1 -36.95 43.74 -4.55
CA MET A 1 -36.06 43.16 -3.55
C MET A 1 -36.43 41.69 -3.38
N ILE A 2 -35.45 40.81 -3.56
CA ILE A 2 -35.36 39.51 -2.88
C ILE A 2 -36.44 38.48 -3.25
N VAL A 3 -36.44 38.00 -4.49
CA VAL A 3 -36.51 36.54 -4.70
C VAL A 3 -35.38 36.17 -5.65
N LEU A 4 -34.19 36.58 -5.24
CA LEU A 4 -32.89 36.24 -5.80
C LEU A 4 -32.59 34.78 -5.46
N VAL A 5 -32.27 33.97 -6.47
CA VAL A 5 -31.11 33.06 -6.42
C VAL A 5 -31.18 31.92 -5.39
N VAL A 6 -32.27 31.14 -5.29
CA VAL A 6 -32.29 29.97 -4.38
C VAL A 6 -32.40 28.60 -5.07
N VAL A 7 -32.55 28.52 -6.39
CA VAL A 7 -32.72 27.22 -7.08
C VAL A 7 -31.40 26.61 -7.61
N VAL A 8 -30.24 27.23 -7.33
CA VAL A 8 -28.92 26.69 -7.73
C VAL A 8 -28.06 26.34 -6.52
N LEU A 9 -28.67 25.66 -5.55
CA LEU A 9 -27.97 24.82 -4.57
C LEU A 9 -28.53 23.39 -4.67
N SER A 10 -28.58 22.87 -5.91
CA SER A 10 -28.37 21.43 -6.09
C SER A 10 -26.93 21.17 -5.70
N CYS A 11 -26.71 21.02 -4.39
CA CYS A 11 -25.54 20.38 -3.86
C CYS A 11 -25.46 19.03 -4.57
N PHE A 12 -24.58 18.96 -5.56
CA PHE A 12 -23.91 17.73 -5.92
C PHE A 12 -23.18 17.26 -4.66
N PHE A 13 -23.93 16.69 -3.72
CA PHE A 13 -23.42 15.64 -2.87
C PHE A 13 -23.17 14.49 -3.83
N GLY A 14 -22.07 14.56 -4.57
CA GLY A 14 -21.44 13.35 -5.05
C GLY A 14 -21.24 12.52 -3.79
N THR A 15 -22.01 11.46 -3.65
CA THR A 15 -21.73 10.45 -2.65
C THR A 15 -20.31 10.01 -2.95
N LEU A 16 -19.35 10.44 -2.11
CA LEU A 16 -18.05 9.80 -2.05
C LEU A 16 -18.36 8.41 -1.51
N GLU A 17 -18.72 7.51 -2.42
CA GLU A 17 -18.94 6.12 -2.11
C GLU A 17 -17.58 5.63 -1.62
N ALA A 18 -17.48 5.45 -0.30
CA ALA A 18 -16.26 4.95 0.29
C ALA A 18 -15.99 3.60 -0.38
N ARG A 19 -14.98 3.54 -1.26
CA ARG A 19 -14.61 2.31 -1.93
C ARG A 19 -14.24 1.31 -0.84
N THR A 20 -15.06 0.26 -0.74
CA THR A 20 -14.82 -0.80 0.22
C THR A 20 -13.87 -1.79 -0.42
N VAL A 21 -12.77 -2.05 0.28
CA VAL A 21 -11.77 -3.02 -0.18
C VAL A 21 -12.40 -4.41 -0.15
N PRO A 22 -12.24 -5.22 -1.22
CA PRO A 22 -12.72 -6.60 -1.23
C PRO A 22 -12.13 -7.41 -0.05
N PRO A 23 -12.95 -8.09 0.77
CA PRO A 23 -12.47 -8.86 1.92
C PRO A 23 -11.48 -9.98 1.54
N ASP A 24 -11.61 -10.55 0.34
CA ASP A 24 -10.69 -11.56 -0.18
C ASP A 24 -9.28 -10.99 -0.39
N LEU A 25 -9.17 -9.74 -0.87
CA LEU A 25 -7.88 -9.05 -1.04
C LEU A 25 -7.17 -8.87 0.30
N VAL A 26 -7.91 -8.36 1.31
CA VAL A 26 -7.42 -8.18 2.68
C VAL A 26 -6.90 -9.48 3.28
N GLU A 27 -7.65 -10.58 3.10
CA GLU A 27 -7.29 -11.88 3.65
C GLU A 27 -5.98 -12.42 3.04
N HIS A 28 -5.82 -12.34 1.72
CA HIS A 28 -4.62 -12.82 1.04
C HIS A 28 -3.39 -12.00 1.41
N TRP A 29 -3.53 -10.67 1.49
CA TRP A 29 -2.42 -9.80 1.89
C TRP A 29 -2.02 -10.03 3.35
N LYS A 30 -2.98 -10.18 4.27
CA LYS A 30 -2.70 -10.57 5.66
C LYS A 30 -1.95 -11.89 5.74
N LYS A 31 -2.38 -12.94 5.01
CA LYS A 31 -1.69 -14.24 4.99
C LYS A 31 -0.25 -14.14 4.50
N MET A 32 0.02 -13.25 3.55
CA MET A 32 1.36 -13.01 3.01
C MET A 32 2.25 -12.25 4.02
N VAL A 33 1.73 -11.23 4.69
CA VAL A 33 2.51 -10.34 5.56
C VAL A 33 2.70 -10.90 6.97
N LEU A 34 1.68 -11.51 7.57
CA LEU A 34 1.68 -11.97 8.96
C LEU A 34 2.85 -12.90 9.34
N PRO A 35 3.32 -13.84 8.49
CA PRO A 35 4.46 -14.69 8.82
C PRO A 35 5.76 -13.92 9.13
N TYR A 36 5.89 -12.70 8.62
CA TYR A 36 7.07 -11.84 8.80
C TYR A 36 6.81 -10.69 9.78
N HIS A 37 5.58 -10.54 10.27
CA HIS A 37 5.15 -9.35 11.01
C HIS A 37 5.94 -9.17 12.31
N THR A 38 5.98 -10.20 13.18
CA THR A 38 6.74 -10.14 14.43
C THR A 38 8.23 -9.94 14.19
N LEU A 39 8.78 -10.54 13.13
CA LEU A 39 10.18 -10.38 12.77
C LEU A 39 10.50 -8.92 12.44
N CYS A 40 9.72 -8.32 11.56
CA CYS A 40 9.99 -6.95 11.11
C CYS A 40 9.68 -5.90 12.16
N LEU A 41 8.65 -6.08 12.99
CA LEU A 41 8.40 -5.19 14.14
C LEU A 41 9.57 -5.19 15.13
N ASN A 42 10.19 -6.36 15.37
CA ASN A 42 11.34 -6.46 16.26
C ASN A 42 12.58 -5.77 15.68
N GLU A 43 12.80 -5.86 14.36
CA GLU A 43 13.92 -5.22 13.68
C GLU A 43 13.79 -3.69 13.65
N THR A 44 12.58 -3.19 13.40
CA THR A 44 12.34 -1.75 13.28
C THR A 44 11.98 -1.06 14.59
N HIS A 45 11.72 -1.83 15.64
CA HIS A 45 11.18 -1.33 16.91
C HIS A 45 9.87 -0.53 16.74
N ASP A 46 9.03 -0.96 15.80
CA ASP A 46 7.81 -0.25 15.39
C ASP A 46 6.56 -0.67 16.20
N ASN A 47 5.53 0.16 16.18
CA ASN A 47 4.21 -0.16 16.73
C ASN A 47 3.43 -1.05 15.73
N PRO A 48 2.85 -2.19 16.13
CA PRO A 48 2.02 -3.04 15.26
C PRO A 48 0.77 -2.35 14.69
N GLU A 49 0.15 -1.41 15.40
CA GLU A 49 -1.18 -0.89 15.06
C GLU A 49 -1.26 -0.27 13.65
N PRO A 50 -0.37 0.65 13.23
CA PRO A 50 -0.46 1.27 11.91
C PRO A 50 -0.38 0.28 10.74
N ILE A 51 0.40 -0.80 10.88
CA ILE A 51 0.53 -1.85 9.85
C ILE A 51 -0.76 -2.67 9.73
N ILE A 52 -1.38 -2.99 10.87
CA ILE A 52 -2.65 -3.74 10.89
C ILE A 52 -3.76 -2.91 10.24
N HIS A 53 -3.84 -1.61 10.56
CA HIS A 53 -4.80 -0.69 9.93
C HIS A 53 -4.51 -0.52 8.44
N MET A 54 -3.24 -0.40 8.03
CA MET A 54 -2.88 -0.33 6.61
C MET A 54 -3.37 -1.55 5.82
N LEU A 55 -3.26 -2.76 6.37
CA LEU A 55 -3.73 -3.97 5.69
C LEU A 55 -5.26 -4.13 5.68
N ALA A 56 -5.96 -3.62 6.69
CA ALA A 56 -7.39 -3.81 6.87
C ALA A 56 -8.24 -2.68 6.27
N GLU A 57 -7.72 -1.46 6.35
CA GLU A 57 -8.42 -0.21 6.06
C GLU A 57 -7.73 0.61 4.95
N PHE A 58 -6.57 0.13 4.46
CA PHE A 58 -5.82 0.76 3.36
C PHE A 58 -5.40 2.20 3.69
N THR A 59 -5.24 2.48 4.98
CA THR A 59 -4.57 3.69 5.48
C THR A 59 -3.09 3.62 5.13
N LEU A 60 -2.52 4.69 4.58
CA LEU A 60 -1.11 4.78 4.21
C LEU A 60 -0.38 5.71 5.21
N PRO A 61 0.10 5.17 6.35
CA PRO A 61 0.78 5.94 7.38
C PRO A 61 2.22 6.31 6.98
N GLU A 62 2.60 7.57 7.16
CA GLU A 62 3.85 8.18 6.64
C GLU A 62 5.04 8.14 7.63
N GLU A 63 4.92 7.41 8.74
CA GLU A 63 5.98 7.30 9.72
C GLU A 63 7.17 6.50 9.15
N LYS A 64 8.38 7.06 9.24
CA LYS A 64 9.61 6.41 8.72
C LYS A 64 9.84 4.97 9.20
N VAL A 65 9.43 4.65 10.43
CA VAL A 65 9.55 3.29 11.01
C VAL A 65 8.72 2.27 10.21
N ILE A 66 7.57 2.69 9.69
CA ILE A 66 6.69 1.87 8.85
C ILE A 66 7.32 1.67 7.48
N HIS A 67 8.02 2.68 6.95
CA HIS A 67 8.71 2.53 5.66
C HIS A 67 9.77 1.43 5.75
N CYS A 68 10.52 1.40 6.85
CA CYS A 68 11.53 0.37 7.09
C CYS A 68 10.92 -1.00 7.41
N TYR A 69 9.71 -1.06 7.98
CA TYR A 69 8.99 -2.33 8.17
C TYR A 69 8.75 -3.00 6.81
N TRP A 70 8.31 -2.25 5.80
CA TRP A 70 8.09 -2.77 4.46
C TRP A 70 9.37 -3.18 3.74
N LYS A 71 10.48 -2.46 3.97
CA LYS A 71 11.81 -2.90 3.52
C LYS A 71 12.16 -4.27 4.11
N CYS A 72 12.04 -4.44 5.43
CA CYS A 72 12.31 -5.71 6.10
C CYS A 72 11.45 -6.83 5.49
N PHE A 73 10.16 -6.57 5.30
CA PHE A 73 9.24 -7.53 4.68
C PHE A 73 9.72 -7.97 3.29
N HIS A 74 10.06 -7.03 2.41
CA HIS A 74 10.55 -7.32 1.05
C HIS A 74 11.85 -8.15 1.03
N GLU A 75 12.77 -7.90 1.97
CA GLU A 75 14.03 -8.64 2.10
C GLU A 75 13.83 -10.07 2.60
N HIS A 76 12.87 -10.27 3.52
CA HIS A 76 12.58 -11.58 4.09
C HIS A 76 11.73 -12.47 3.19
N ILE A 77 10.75 -11.89 2.48
CA ILE A 77 9.99 -12.59 1.44
C ILE A 77 10.78 -12.78 0.13
N LYS A 78 12.02 -12.25 0.08
CA LYS A 78 12.98 -12.42 -1.04
C LYS A 78 12.58 -11.72 -2.34
N PHE A 79 11.76 -10.68 -2.27
CA PHE A 79 11.49 -9.85 -3.44
C PHE A 79 12.69 -8.99 -3.85
N VAL A 80 13.70 -8.83 -2.99
CA VAL A 80 14.93 -8.11 -3.33
C VAL A 80 16.03 -9.10 -3.72
N VAL A 81 16.48 -9.04 -4.97
CA VAL A 81 17.60 -9.84 -5.50
C VAL A 81 18.65 -8.88 -6.07
N ASN A 82 19.89 -8.98 -5.60
CA ASN A 82 20.99 -8.07 -6.00
C ASN A 82 20.64 -6.58 -5.88
N GLY A 83 19.88 -6.22 -4.83
CA GLY A 83 19.45 -4.83 -4.57
C GLY A 83 18.34 -4.30 -5.49
N LYS A 84 17.71 -5.17 -6.29
CA LYS A 84 16.58 -4.83 -7.17
C LYS A 84 15.35 -5.67 -6.84
N MET A 85 14.18 -5.11 -7.09
CA MET A 85 12.92 -5.84 -6.95
C MET A 85 12.80 -6.90 -8.07
N ASP A 86 12.47 -8.13 -7.68
CA ASP A 86 12.17 -9.25 -8.56
C ASP A 86 10.67 -9.22 -8.92
N VAL A 87 10.36 -8.58 -10.05
CA VAL A 87 8.99 -8.38 -10.55
C VAL A 87 8.28 -9.71 -10.77
N ASP A 88 8.97 -10.71 -11.33
CA ASP A 88 8.37 -12.02 -11.60
C ASP A 88 7.95 -12.72 -10.31
N LEU A 89 8.80 -12.66 -9.28
CA LEU A 89 8.48 -13.22 -7.98
C LEU A 89 7.34 -12.45 -7.30
N MET A 90 7.33 -11.12 -7.40
CA MET A 90 6.23 -10.30 -6.87
C MET A 90 4.90 -10.69 -7.49
N VAL A 91 4.78 -10.74 -8.82
CA VAL A 91 3.54 -11.09 -9.53
C VAL A 91 3.06 -12.50 -9.17
N LYS A 92 3.98 -13.45 -8.97
CA LYS A 92 3.63 -14.82 -8.56
C LYS A 92 3.12 -14.91 -7.12
N THR A 93 3.51 -13.96 -6.26
CA THR A 93 3.31 -14.04 -4.80
C THR A 93 2.20 -13.12 -4.32
N VAL A 94 2.13 -11.89 -4.85
CA VAL A 94 1.16 -10.87 -4.45
C VAL A 94 -0.16 -11.11 -5.17
N TYR A 95 -1.19 -11.44 -4.40
CA TYR A 95 -2.52 -11.70 -4.95
C TYR A 95 -3.07 -10.48 -5.71
N LYS A 96 -3.56 -10.74 -6.93
CA LYS A 96 -4.09 -9.79 -7.93
C LYS A 96 -3.10 -8.80 -8.57
N LEU A 97 -1.83 -8.80 -8.15
CA LEU A 97 -0.82 -7.96 -8.77
C LEU A 97 -0.55 -8.39 -10.21
N THR A 98 -0.78 -7.48 -11.17
CA THR A 98 -0.47 -7.71 -12.58
C THR A 98 0.99 -7.37 -12.90
N PRO A 99 1.60 -7.95 -13.95
CA PRO A 99 2.94 -7.57 -14.40
C PRO A 99 3.07 -6.08 -14.71
N GLU A 100 2.09 -5.51 -15.40
CA GLU A 100 2.08 -4.09 -15.77
C GLU A 100 2.09 -3.18 -14.53
N LEU A 101 1.25 -3.49 -13.53
CA LEU A 101 1.21 -2.73 -12.30
C LEU A 101 2.50 -2.89 -11.48
N ALA A 102 3.04 -4.12 -11.41
CA ALA A 102 4.29 -4.39 -10.72
C ALA A 102 5.46 -3.60 -11.33
N GLU A 103 5.60 -3.62 -12.65
CA GLU A 103 6.62 -2.86 -13.37
C GLU A 103 6.47 -1.36 -13.13
N LYS A 104 5.25 -0.82 -13.29
CA LYS A 104 4.95 0.59 -13.03
C LYS A 104 5.39 1.00 -11.62
N CYS A 105 5.00 0.24 -10.60
CA CYS A 105 5.29 0.59 -9.22
C CYS A 105 6.77 0.42 -8.86
N VAL A 106 7.46 -0.57 -9.45
CA VAL A 106 8.91 -0.72 -9.30
C VAL A 106 9.67 0.43 -9.95
N GLU A 107 9.27 0.87 -11.15
CA GLU A 107 9.88 2.04 -11.81
C GLU A 107 9.64 3.34 -11.03
N GLN A 108 8.44 3.51 -10.47
CA GLN A 108 8.15 4.66 -9.59
C GLN A 108 9.06 4.64 -8.35
N ALA A 109 9.16 3.51 -7.67
CA ALA A 109 9.96 3.38 -6.45
C ALA A 109 11.47 3.59 -6.69
N LYS A 110 12.01 3.24 -7.86
CA LYS A 110 13.44 3.41 -8.19
C LYS A 110 13.93 4.86 -8.11
N GLN A 111 13.03 5.84 -8.14
CA GLN A 111 13.36 7.26 -8.00
C GLN A 111 13.81 7.62 -6.58
N GLU A 112 13.46 6.79 -5.60
CA GLU A 112 13.84 6.98 -4.20
C GLU A 112 15.23 6.40 -3.93
N GLU A 113 16.13 7.23 -3.41
CA GLU A 113 17.48 6.81 -3.02
C GLU A 113 17.48 6.00 -1.71
N GLU A 114 16.66 6.45 -0.75
CA GLU A 114 16.55 5.85 0.58
C GLU A 114 15.73 4.54 0.50
N LEU A 115 16.27 3.45 1.05
CA LEU A 115 15.74 2.10 0.81
C LEU A 115 14.41 1.83 1.52
N CYS A 116 14.20 2.39 2.70
CA CYS A 116 12.93 2.31 3.41
C CYS A 116 11.84 3.06 2.63
N GLN A 117 12.11 4.30 2.23
CA GLN A 117 11.22 5.13 1.41
C GLN A 117 10.89 4.44 0.08
N ARG A 118 11.90 3.90 -0.61
CA ARG A 118 11.72 3.10 -1.84
C ARG A 118 10.75 1.94 -1.62
N SER A 119 10.93 1.20 -0.53
CA SER A 119 10.06 0.06 -0.22
C SER A 119 8.63 0.52 0.09
N TYR A 120 8.47 1.64 0.78
CA TYR A 120 7.17 2.20 1.09
C TYR A 120 6.44 2.73 -0.15
N VAL A 121 7.11 3.50 -1.01
CA VAL A 121 6.55 4.00 -2.28
C VAL A 121 6.06 2.87 -3.17
N LEU A 122 6.78 1.74 -3.20
CA LEU A 122 6.34 0.54 -3.90
C LEU A 122 5.00 0.02 -3.35
N VAL A 123 4.90 -0.13 -2.03
CA VAL A 123 3.67 -0.62 -1.38
C VAL A 123 2.53 0.36 -1.60
N GLN A 124 2.75 1.66 -1.38
CA GLN A 124 1.74 2.70 -1.64
C GLN A 124 1.21 2.63 -3.07
N CYS A 125 2.10 2.50 -4.06
CA CYS A 125 1.68 2.39 -5.46
C CYS A 125 0.80 1.16 -5.70
N VAL A 126 1.17 -0.02 -5.21
CA VAL A 126 0.35 -1.24 -5.36
C VAL A 126 -0.99 -1.07 -4.65
N VAL A 127 -0.97 -0.62 -3.39
CA VAL A 127 -2.17 -0.45 -2.56
C VAL A 127 -3.16 0.55 -3.19
N MET A 128 -2.69 1.70 -3.67
CA MET A 128 -3.56 2.71 -4.27
C MET A 128 -4.19 2.26 -5.59
N ASN A 129 -3.45 1.53 -6.44
CA ASN A 129 -3.95 1.10 -7.75
C ASN A 129 -4.83 -0.16 -7.69
N GLU A 130 -4.78 -0.93 -6.59
CA GLU A 130 -5.68 -2.08 -6.36
C GLU A 130 -7.03 -1.65 -5.74
N VAL A 131 -7.10 -0.44 -5.19
CA VAL A 131 -8.34 0.17 -4.66
C VAL A 131 -9.03 1.07 -5.69
N ASP A 132 -8.36 1.38 -6.81
CA ASP A 132 -8.89 2.20 -7.91
C ASP A 132 -9.72 1.42 -8.94
#